data_AF-A0A511QKF6-F1
#
_entry.id   AF-A0A511QKF6-F1
#
_cell.length_a   1.000
_cell.length_b   1.000
_cell.length_c   1.000
_cell.angle_alpha   90.00
_cell.angle_beta   90.00
_cell.angle_gamma   90.00
#
_symmetry.space_group_name_H-M   'P 1'
#
loop_
_entity.id
_entity.type
_entity.pdbx_description
1 polymer ?
#
loop_
_entity_poly.entity_id
_entity_poly.type
_entity_poly.pdbx_seq_one_letter_code
_entity_poly.pdbx_strand_id
1 'polypeptide(L)'
;MLTEKIKALIEKEAQLNPRLTGVFFRKHLGQSMCSEGGLLTDLAVSCFEYFNQLKNDLKQKAHRASLQKQKQEHERLQASTKRVNQSVTKSANQANARFIGSLRFSLQAGNLIIKTVSRSMPNPAKSIRRYLKKLGVNHLGKTQQERDGVTYVEFTNEAVNNILDVLKEKQATNETVPTSADIHLLPVAHYVEPQCSNTSLIFQPLAA
;
A
#
# COMPACT_ATOMS: atom_id res chain seq x y z
N MET A 1 -33.87 36.59 28.41
CA MET A 1 -33.96 35.44 27.48
C MET A 1 -34.65 35.88 26.19
N LEU A 2 -34.10 35.53 25.02
CA LEU A 2 -34.70 35.83 23.72
C LEU A 2 -35.89 34.91 23.43
N THR A 3 -36.98 35.46 22.92
CA THR A 3 -38.12 34.67 22.45
C THR A 3 -37.80 33.99 21.12
N GLU A 4 -38.45 32.85 20.83
CA GLU A 4 -38.26 32.10 19.59
C GLU A 4 -38.54 32.94 18.32
N LYS A 5 -39.51 33.87 18.40
CA LYS A 5 -39.78 34.81 17.30
C LYS A 5 -38.59 35.73 17.01
N ILE A 6 -37.91 36.23 18.05
CA ILE A 6 -36.74 37.10 17.90
C ILE A 6 -35.54 36.29 17.39
N LYS A 7 -35.33 35.07 17.91
CA LYS A 7 -34.29 34.17 17.41
C LYS A 7 -34.43 33.89 15.91
N ALA A 8 -35.63 33.53 15.45
CA ALA A 8 -35.90 33.28 14.03
C ALA A 8 -35.63 34.51 13.14
N LEU A 9 -35.90 35.72 13.64
CA LEU A 9 -35.57 36.96 12.94
C LEU A 9 -34.05 37.17 12.86
N ILE A 10 -33.33 36.92 13.96
CA ILE A 10 -31.87 37.02 14.01
C ILE A 10 -31.22 35.98 13.09
N GLU A 11 -31.75 34.76 13.02
CA GLU A 11 -31.27 33.71 12.12
C GLU A 11 -31.38 34.10 10.65
N LYS A 12 -32.53 34.66 10.24
CA LYS A 12 -32.72 35.20 8.88
C LYS A 12 -31.73 36.32 8.58
N GLU A 13 -31.56 37.23 9.54
CA GLU A 13 -30.63 38.35 9.41
C GLU A 13 -29.16 37.87 9.33
N ALA A 14 -28.81 36.82 10.08
CA ALA A 14 -27.47 36.23 10.09
C ALA A 14 -27.11 35.52 8.78
N GLN A 15 -28.09 35.15 7.95
CA GLN A 15 -27.82 34.61 6.62
C GLN A 15 -27.43 35.71 5.63
N LEU A 16 -28.03 36.90 5.75
CA LEU A 16 -27.92 37.97 4.76
C LEU A 16 -26.86 39.01 5.14
N ASN A 17 -26.76 39.34 6.43
CA ASN A 17 -25.95 40.44 6.91
C ASN A 17 -24.71 39.98 7.71
N PRO A 18 -23.59 40.72 7.61
CA PRO A 18 -22.37 40.39 8.33
C PRO A 18 -22.44 40.77 9.82
N ARG A 19 -23.33 41.70 10.19
CA ARG A 19 -23.49 42.21 11.56
C ARG A 19 -24.96 42.52 11.84
N LEU A 20 -25.36 42.39 13.10
CA LEU A 20 -26.63 42.90 13.58
C LEU A 20 -26.51 44.43 13.73
N THR A 21 -27.50 45.20 13.25
CA THR A 21 -27.44 46.67 13.23
C THR A 21 -28.62 47.28 13.97
N GLY A 22 -28.52 48.55 14.38
CA GLY A 22 -29.64 49.28 14.98
C GLY A 22 -30.89 49.35 14.09
N VAL A 23 -30.73 49.21 12.76
CA VAL A 23 -31.84 49.15 11.80
C VAL A 23 -32.69 47.90 12.03
N PHE A 24 -32.07 46.76 12.37
CA PHE A 24 -32.78 45.53 12.70
C PHE A 24 -33.73 45.73 13.89
N PHE A 25 -33.26 46.37 14.96
CA PHE A 25 -34.05 46.62 16.18
C PHE A 25 -35.24 47.53 15.90
N ARG A 26 -35.06 48.62 15.16
CA ARG A 26 -36.17 49.52 14.80
C ARG A 26 -37.18 48.85 13.88
N LYS A 27 -36.72 48.11 12.88
CA LYS A 27 -37.57 47.50 11.84
C LYS A 27 -38.35 46.29 12.35
N HIS A 28 -37.71 45.43 13.14
CA HIS A 28 -38.28 44.13 13.52
C HIS A 28 -38.78 44.08 14.96
N LEU A 29 -38.24 44.92 15.85
CA LEU A 29 -38.60 44.93 17.27
C LEU A 29 -39.31 46.21 17.70
N GLY A 30 -39.36 47.23 16.83
CA GLY A 30 -39.97 48.53 17.14
C GLY A 30 -39.27 49.30 18.27
N GLN A 31 -38.04 48.91 18.61
CA GLN A 31 -37.31 49.42 19.77
C GLN A 31 -35.93 49.95 19.37
N SER A 32 -35.40 50.87 20.16
CA SER A 32 -34.02 51.32 20.03
C SER A 32 -33.05 50.26 20.58
N MET A 33 -31.90 50.14 19.93
CA MET A 33 -30.79 49.31 20.40
C MET A 33 -30.09 49.90 21.63
N CYS A 34 -30.11 51.25 21.75
CA CYS A 34 -29.53 51.97 22.88
C CYS A 34 -30.63 52.54 23.77
N SER A 35 -30.38 52.53 25.08
CA SER A 35 -31.16 53.24 26.10
C SER A 35 -30.97 54.75 26.00
N GLU A 36 -31.76 55.51 26.77
CA GLU A 36 -31.66 56.98 26.83
C GLU A 36 -30.29 57.49 27.28
N GLY A 37 -29.53 56.67 28.04
CA GLY A 37 -28.15 56.94 28.43
C GLY A 37 -27.09 56.56 27.37
N GLY A 38 -27.50 56.15 26.16
CA GLY A 38 -26.60 55.80 25.06
C GLY A 38 -25.97 54.40 25.14
N LEU A 39 -26.23 53.65 26.22
CA LEU A 39 -25.75 52.28 26.42
C LEU A 39 -26.64 51.26 25.69
N LEU A 40 -26.08 50.10 25.34
CA LEU A 40 -26.87 49.00 24.77
C LEU A 40 -27.91 48.50 25.77
N THR A 41 -29.11 48.20 25.28
CA THR A 41 -30.14 47.55 26.10
C THR A 41 -29.79 46.08 26.33
N ASP A 42 -30.25 45.50 27.44
CA ASP A 42 -30.03 44.07 27.76
C ASP A 42 -30.56 43.14 26.66
N LEU A 43 -31.66 43.55 26.01
CA LEU A 43 -32.21 42.85 24.85
C LEU A 43 -31.23 42.91 23.67
N ALA A 44 -30.65 44.07 23.39
CA ALA A 44 -29.67 44.22 22.33
C ALA A 44 -28.41 43.38 22.58
N VAL A 45 -27.90 43.38 23.81
CA VAL A 45 -26.77 42.53 24.22
C VAL A 45 -27.08 41.06 23.95
N SER A 46 -28.24 40.58 24.43
CA SER A 46 -28.68 39.19 24.19
C SER A 46 -28.78 38.85 22.70
N CYS A 47 -29.33 39.76 21.89
CA CYS A 47 -29.43 39.59 20.43
C CYS A 47 -28.06 39.52 19.75
N PHE A 48 -27.10 40.35 20.17
CA PHE A 48 -25.74 40.34 19.65
C PHE A 48 -25.00 39.05 20.00
N GLU A 49 -25.12 38.58 21.25
CA GLU A 49 -24.53 37.33 21.70
C GLU A 49 -25.04 36.15 20.86
N TYR A 50 -26.36 36.05 20.68
CA TYR A 50 -26.96 34.99 19.88
C TYR A 50 -26.57 35.07 18.40
N PHE A 51 -26.54 36.26 17.80
CA PHE A 51 -26.07 36.46 16.42
C PHE A 51 -24.61 36.00 16.25
N ASN A 52 -23.74 36.33 17.21
CA ASN A 52 -22.34 35.94 17.18
C ASN A 52 -22.16 34.43 17.35
N GLN A 53 -22.96 33.79 18.22
CA GLN A 53 -22.98 32.33 18.37
C GLN A 53 -23.33 31.66 17.04
N LEU A 54 -24.40 32.08 16.36
CA LEU A 54 -24.79 31.54 15.05
C LEU A 54 -23.65 31.65 14.01
N LYS A 55 -22.97 32.80 13.95
CA LYS A 55 -21.83 32.98 13.03
C LYS A 55 -20.65 32.08 13.38
N ASN A 56 -20.37 31.88 14.66
CA ASN A 56 -19.30 31.01 15.13
C ASN A 56 -19.61 29.54 14.83
N ASP A 57 -20.84 29.10 15.04
CA ASP A 57 -21.27 27.73 14.76
C ASP A 57 -21.18 27.42 13.26
N LEU A 58 -21.59 28.36 12.40
CA LEU A 58 -21.43 28.22 10.95
C LEU A 58 -19.96 28.10 10.54
N LYS A 59 -19.08 28.92 11.11
CA LYS A 59 -17.63 28.83 10.86
C LYS A 59 -17.06 27.49 11.32
N GLN A 60 -17.43 27.04 12.52
CA GLN A 60 -16.99 25.75 13.05
C GLN A 60 -17.49 24.59 12.19
N LYS A 61 -18.76 24.61 11.76
CA LYS A 61 -19.34 23.61 10.87
C LYS A 61 -18.62 23.56 9.52
N ALA A 62 -18.36 24.71 8.92
CA ALA A 62 -17.60 24.80 7.66
C ALA A 62 -16.17 24.29 7.82
N HIS A 63 -15.50 24.64 8.92
CA HIS A 63 -14.16 24.15 9.23
C HIS A 63 -14.11 22.63 9.41
N ARG A 64 -15.04 22.06 10.19
CA ARG A 64 -15.16 20.60 10.38
C ARG A 64 -15.44 19.88 9.06
N ALA A 65 -16.32 20.41 8.22
CA ALA A 65 -16.61 19.86 6.90
C ALA A 65 -15.36 19.88 5.99
N SER A 66 -14.56 20.96 6.06
CA SER A 66 -13.29 21.05 5.33
C SER A 66 -12.29 20.00 5.78
N LEU A 67 -12.10 19.84 7.10
CA LEU A 67 -11.23 18.82 7.67
C LEU A 67 -11.66 17.40 7.28
N GLN A 68 -12.97 17.13 7.27
CA GLN A 68 -13.50 15.84 6.85
C GLN A 68 -13.22 15.55 5.37
N LYS A 69 -13.40 16.54 4.49
CA LYS A 69 -13.05 16.40 3.06
C LYS A 69 -11.56 16.12 2.87
N GLN A 70 -10.70 16.87 3.55
CA GLN A 70 -9.24 16.68 3.49
C GLN A 70 -8.84 15.28 3.99
N LYS A 71 -9.45 14.81 5.07
CA LYS A 71 -9.22 13.45 5.60
C LYS A 71 -9.62 12.38 4.57
N GLN A 72 -10.80 12.51 3.95
CA GLN A 72 -11.28 11.58 2.93
C GLN A 72 -10.37 11.56 1.70
N GLU A 73 -9.90 12.72 1.26
CA GLU A 73 -8.97 12.83 0.14
C GLU A 73 -7.62 12.15 0.46
N HIS A 74 -7.07 12.41 1.65
CA HIS A 74 -5.85 11.78 2.10
C HIS A 74 -5.99 10.25 2.20
N GLU A 75 -7.09 9.74 2.74
CA GLU A 75 -7.38 8.30 2.79
C GLU A 75 -7.48 7.69 1.39
N ARG A 76 -8.15 8.37 0.45
CA ARG A 76 -8.26 7.93 -0.95
C ARG A 76 -6.90 7.87 -1.64
N LEU A 77 -6.07 8.90 -1.47
CA LEU A 77 -4.72 8.94 -2.01
C LEU A 77 -3.86 7.81 -1.43
N GLN A 78 -3.89 7.63 -0.10
CA GLN A 78 -3.14 6.57 0.56
C GLN A 78 -3.58 5.18 0.08
N ALA A 79 -4.88 4.94 -0.07
CA ALA A 79 -5.42 3.69 -0.58
C ALA A 79 -4.98 3.43 -2.03
N SER A 80 -4.98 4.46 -2.88
CA SER A 80 -4.49 4.38 -4.26
C SER A 80 -3.00 4.01 -4.30
N THR A 81 -2.15 4.72 -3.54
CA THR A 81 -0.72 4.43 -3.46
C THR A 81 -0.46 3.01 -2.96
N LYS A 82 -1.20 2.54 -1.94
CA LYS A 82 -1.09 1.15 -1.45
C LYS A 82 -1.41 0.14 -2.55
N ARG A 83 -2.46 0.34 -3.34
CA ARG A 83 -2.83 -0.55 -4.46
C ARG A 83 -1.77 -0.58 -5.56
N VAL A 84 -1.24 0.58 -5.93
CA VAL A 84 -0.15 0.67 -6.92
C VAL A 84 1.08 -0.08 -6.42
N ASN A 85 1.50 0.17 -5.18
CA ASN A 85 2.66 -0.50 -4.60
C ASN A 85 2.46 -2.02 -4.52
N GLN A 86 1.27 -2.50 -4.12
CA GLN A 86 0.95 -3.93 -4.12
C GLN A 86 1.06 -4.54 -5.53
N SER A 87 0.56 -3.84 -6.56
CA SER A 87 0.66 -4.28 -7.95
C SER A 87 2.12 -4.37 -8.42
N VAL A 88 2.92 -3.35 -8.13
CA VAL A 88 4.37 -3.32 -8.44
C VAL A 88 5.09 -4.46 -7.74
N THR A 89 4.85 -4.67 -6.45
CA THR A 89 5.44 -5.77 -5.68
C THR A 89 5.03 -7.13 -6.24
N LYS A 90 3.75 -7.32 -6.60
CA LYS A 90 3.26 -8.57 -7.20
C LYS A 90 3.95 -8.85 -8.53
N SER A 91 4.06 -7.85 -9.39
CA SER A 91 4.74 -7.96 -10.69
C SER A 91 6.23 -8.27 -10.51
N ALA A 92 6.91 -7.57 -9.60
CA ALA A 92 8.32 -7.80 -9.30
C ALA A 92 8.55 -9.21 -8.74
N ASN A 93 7.69 -9.68 -7.82
CA ASN A 93 7.75 -11.02 -7.27
C ASN A 93 7.51 -12.09 -8.34
N GLN A 94 6.55 -11.86 -9.25
CA GLN A 94 6.28 -12.77 -10.35
C GLN A 94 7.45 -12.85 -11.34
N ALA A 95 8.05 -11.71 -11.69
CA ALA A 95 9.25 -11.67 -12.53
C ALA A 95 10.43 -12.40 -11.86
N ASN A 96 10.61 -12.18 -10.55
CA ASN A 96 11.65 -12.87 -9.78
C ASN A 96 11.40 -14.38 -9.71
N ALA A 97 10.17 -14.82 -9.48
CA ALA A 97 9.82 -16.25 -9.47
C ALA A 97 10.07 -16.91 -10.83
N ARG A 98 9.70 -16.24 -11.94
CA ARG A 98 10.00 -16.70 -13.31
C ARG A 98 11.50 -16.79 -13.56
N PHE A 99 12.26 -15.80 -13.09
CA PHE A 99 13.71 -15.81 -13.19
C PHE A 99 14.30 -17.00 -12.43
N ILE A 100 13.94 -17.19 -11.16
CA ILE A 100 14.42 -18.32 -10.34
C ILE A 100 14.05 -19.66 -11.00
N GLY A 101 12.81 -19.83 -11.45
CA GLY A 101 12.36 -21.05 -12.12
C GLY A 101 13.03 -21.32 -13.47
N SER A 102 13.66 -20.31 -14.08
CA SER A 102 14.45 -20.46 -15.31
C SER A 102 15.89 -20.92 -15.08
N LEU A 103 16.37 -20.87 -13.84
CA LEU A 103 17.74 -21.26 -13.51
C LEU A 103 17.89 -22.78 -13.65
N ARG A 104 18.99 -23.19 -14.27
CA ARG A 104 19.41 -24.58 -14.36
C ARG A 104 20.83 -24.67 -13.83
N PHE A 105 21.07 -25.63 -12.95
CA PHE A 105 22.34 -25.83 -12.28
C PHE A 105 22.97 -27.11 -12.80
N SER A 106 24.27 -27.09 -13.10
CA SER A 106 25.04 -28.27 -13.45
C SER A 106 26.42 -28.18 -12.82
N LEU A 107 26.88 -29.26 -12.20
CA LEU A 107 28.24 -29.40 -11.67
C LEU A 107 29.06 -30.21 -12.67
N GLN A 108 30.08 -29.61 -13.29
CA GLN A 108 30.92 -30.24 -14.29
C GLN A 108 32.39 -30.06 -13.91
N ALA A 109 33.13 -31.17 -13.75
CA ALA A 109 34.56 -31.15 -13.40
C ALA A 109 34.91 -30.28 -12.18
N GLY A 110 34.02 -30.22 -11.18
CA GLY A 110 34.21 -29.38 -9.98
C GLY A 110 33.81 -27.91 -10.14
N ASN A 111 33.37 -27.48 -11.33
CA ASN A 111 32.85 -26.14 -11.56
C ASN A 111 31.31 -26.14 -11.53
N LEU A 112 30.71 -25.15 -10.88
CA LEU A 112 29.26 -24.94 -10.88
C LEU A 112 28.89 -24.01 -12.03
N ILE A 113 28.10 -24.52 -12.96
CA ILE A 113 27.57 -23.77 -14.10
C ILE A 113 26.09 -23.51 -13.86
N ILE A 114 25.72 -22.22 -13.87
CA ILE A 114 24.33 -21.75 -13.78
C ILE A 114 23.91 -21.22 -15.14
N LYS A 115 22.92 -21.85 -15.75
CA LYS A 115 22.34 -21.47 -17.05
C LYS A 115 20.98 -20.81 -16.84
N THR A 116 20.68 -19.78 -17.63
CA THR A 116 19.34 -19.19 -17.67
C THR A 116 19.00 -18.65 -19.05
N VAL A 117 17.74 -18.86 -19.43
CA VAL A 117 17.12 -18.36 -20.67
C VAL A 117 16.15 -17.21 -20.35
N SER A 118 16.26 -16.61 -19.16
CA SER A 118 15.30 -15.62 -18.69
C SER A 118 15.39 -14.32 -19.47
N ARG A 119 14.35 -14.01 -20.25
CA ARG A 119 14.12 -12.68 -20.83
C ARG A 119 13.54 -11.68 -19.81
N SER A 120 13.07 -12.17 -18.65
CA SER A 120 12.48 -11.33 -17.60
C SER A 120 13.51 -10.56 -16.78
N MET A 121 14.80 -10.91 -16.90
CA MET A 121 15.89 -10.29 -16.15
C MET A 121 17.00 -9.80 -17.08
N PRO A 122 17.27 -8.48 -17.14
CA PRO A 122 18.23 -7.91 -18.09
C PRO A 122 19.70 -8.25 -17.78
N ASN A 123 20.03 -8.64 -16.54
CA ASN A 123 21.37 -9.11 -16.18
C ASN A 123 21.30 -10.22 -15.12
N PRO A 124 21.13 -11.48 -15.54
CA PRO A 124 20.98 -12.59 -14.61
C PRO A 124 22.25 -12.84 -13.77
N ALA A 125 23.42 -12.63 -14.36
CA ALA A 125 24.70 -12.82 -13.68
C ALA A 125 24.87 -11.86 -12.49
N LYS A 126 24.49 -10.59 -12.66
CA LYS A 126 24.50 -9.60 -11.57
C LYS A 126 23.56 -10.01 -10.43
N SER A 127 22.40 -10.57 -10.74
CA SER A 127 21.45 -11.03 -9.72
C SER A 127 21.94 -12.25 -8.96
N ILE A 128 22.54 -13.23 -9.65
CA ILE A 128 23.19 -14.38 -9.02
C ILE A 128 24.30 -13.91 -8.07
N ARG A 129 25.20 -13.05 -8.55
CA ARG A 129 26.28 -12.47 -7.72
C ARG A 129 25.75 -11.70 -6.52
N ARG A 130 24.68 -10.90 -6.71
CA ARG A 130 24.05 -10.14 -5.62
C ARG A 130 23.47 -11.08 -4.56
N TYR A 131 22.84 -12.17 -4.97
CA TYR A 131 22.31 -13.17 -4.05
C TYR A 131 23.44 -13.85 -3.25
N LEU A 132 24.48 -14.31 -3.94
CA LEU A 132 25.65 -14.92 -3.30
C LEU A 132 26.35 -13.96 -2.33
N LYS A 133 26.49 -12.69 -2.70
CA LYS A 133 27.03 -11.64 -1.81
C LYS A 133 26.18 -11.45 -0.55
N LYS A 134 24.85 -11.51 -0.66
CA LYS A 134 23.94 -11.46 0.52
C LYS A 134 24.12 -12.68 1.43
N LEU A 135 24.55 -13.82 0.88
CA LEU A 135 24.87 -15.00 1.65
C LEU A 135 26.28 -14.94 2.26
N GLY A 136 27.12 -13.96 1.90
CA GLY A 136 28.51 -13.84 2.36
C GLY A 136 29.55 -14.39 1.38
N VAL A 137 29.12 -14.91 0.23
CA VAL A 137 30.03 -15.41 -0.82
C VAL A 137 30.46 -14.25 -1.71
N ASN A 138 31.72 -13.83 -1.60
CA ASN A 138 32.28 -12.70 -2.35
C ASN A 138 32.96 -13.10 -3.69
N HIS A 139 32.68 -14.29 -4.23
CA HIS A 139 33.35 -14.79 -5.43
C HIS A 139 32.67 -14.33 -6.73
N LEU A 140 33.49 -13.90 -7.68
CA LEU A 140 33.06 -13.45 -9.00
C LEU A 140 33.16 -14.62 -9.99
N GLY A 141 32.08 -15.36 -10.20
CA GLY A 141 32.01 -16.35 -11.29
C GLY A 141 32.30 -15.73 -12.66
N LYS A 142 32.78 -16.50 -13.64
CA LYS A 142 32.93 -16.03 -15.02
C LYS A 142 31.56 -16.01 -15.69
N THR A 143 31.23 -14.93 -16.39
CA THR A 143 29.96 -14.83 -17.13
C THR A 143 30.24 -14.96 -18.61
N GLN A 144 29.50 -15.84 -19.28
CA GLN A 144 29.50 -15.99 -20.73
C GLN A 144 28.07 -15.84 -21.23
N GLN A 145 27.90 -15.20 -22.39
CA GLN A 145 26.61 -15.08 -23.06
C GLN A 145 26.71 -15.74 -24.42
N GLU A 146 25.80 -16.67 -24.70
CA GLU A 146 25.66 -17.27 -26.03
C GLU A 146 24.79 -16.37 -26.93
N ARG A 147 24.94 -16.53 -28.24
CA ARG A 147 24.20 -15.77 -29.26
C ARG A 147 22.67 -15.96 -29.16
N ASP A 148 22.21 -17.05 -28.55
CA ASP A 148 20.78 -17.36 -28.38
C ASP A 148 20.14 -16.69 -27.15
N GLY A 149 20.88 -15.80 -26.47
CA GLY A 149 20.41 -15.08 -25.28
C GLY A 149 20.47 -15.90 -23.99
N VAL A 150 21.08 -17.09 -24.03
CA VAL A 150 21.37 -17.89 -22.84
C VAL A 150 22.58 -17.30 -22.12
N THR A 151 22.42 -16.99 -20.83
CA THR A 151 23.54 -16.53 -19.99
C THR A 151 24.03 -17.68 -19.11
N TYR A 152 25.35 -17.84 -19.06
CA TYR A 152 26.08 -18.80 -18.24
C TYR A 152 26.86 -18.05 -17.17
N VAL A 153 26.80 -18.55 -15.94
CA VAL A 153 27.68 -18.14 -14.86
C VAL A 153 28.41 -19.36 -14.36
N GLU A 154 29.72 -19.39 -14.52
CA GLU A 154 30.60 -20.46 -14.08
C GLU A 154 31.33 -20.05 -12.81
N PHE A 155 31.29 -20.89 -11.78
CA PHE A 155 32.06 -20.75 -10.56
C PHE A 155 33.12 -21.84 -10.51
N THR A 156 34.36 -21.46 -10.20
CA THR A 156 35.49 -22.37 -10.03
C THR A 156 35.35 -23.19 -8.75
N ASN A 157 36.03 -24.33 -8.68
CA ASN A 157 35.97 -25.27 -7.56
C ASN A 157 36.14 -24.63 -6.16
N GLU A 158 37.08 -23.69 -6.00
CA GLU A 158 37.26 -22.93 -4.75
C GLU A 158 36.02 -22.09 -4.38
N ALA A 159 35.42 -21.42 -5.36
CA ALA A 159 34.18 -20.67 -5.15
C ALA A 159 33.01 -21.59 -4.84
N VAL A 160 32.96 -22.79 -5.44
CA VAL A 160 31.91 -23.79 -5.18
C VAL A 160 31.97 -24.29 -3.75
N ASN A 161 33.16 -24.58 -3.23
CA ASN A 161 33.32 -25.01 -1.83
C ASN A 161 32.84 -23.91 -0.86
N ASN A 162 33.22 -22.66 -1.09
CA ASN A 162 32.74 -21.53 -0.30
C ASN A 162 31.20 -21.36 -0.36
N ILE A 163 30.59 -21.59 -1.52
CA ILE A 163 29.12 -21.57 -1.66
C ILE A 163 28.50 -22.71 -0.84
N LEU A 164 29.05 -23.92 -0.93
CA LEU A 164 28.54 -25.09 -0.22
C LEU A 164 28.66 -24.92 1.30
N ASP A 165 29.77 -24.37 1.80
CA ASP A 165 29.98 -24.17 3.23
C ASP A 165 29.00 -23.14 3.81
N VAL A 166 28.80 -22.02 3.11
CA VAL A 166 27.79 -21.01 3.48
C VAL A 166 26.37 -21.58 3.42
N LEU A 167 26.06 -22.41 2.43
CA LEU A 167 24.75 -23.06 2.33
C LEU A 167 24.54 -24.07 3.45
N LYS A 168 25.57 -24.83 3.84
CA LYS A 168 25.52 -25.75 5.00
C LYS A 168 25.30 -25.00 6.30
N GLU A 169 25.99 -23.88 6.53
CA GLU A 169 25.82 -23.04 7.72
C GLU A 169 24.40 -22.44 7.78
N LYS A 170 23.88 -21.99 6.64
CA LYS A 170 22.49 -21.49 6.51
C LYS A 170 21.46 -22.60 6.72
N GLN A 171 21.74 -23.83 6.28
CA GLN A 171 20.86 -24.97 6.48
C GLN A 171 20.85 -25.39 7.94
N ALA A 172 22.01 -25.41 8.61
CA ALA A 172 22.12 -25.70 10.04
C ALA A 172 21.34 -24.70 10.91
N THR A 173 21.25 -23.45 10.46
CA THR A 173 20.54 -22.37 11.18
C THR A 173 19.05 -22.28 10.80
N ASN A 174 18.60 -22.89 9.70
CA ASN A 174 17.19 -22.88 9.29
C ASN A 174 16.48 -24.15 9.76
N GLU A 175 15.84 -24.08 10.93
CA GLU A 175 15.00 -25.16 11.49
C GLU A 175 13.70 -25.43 10.69
N THR A 176 13.44 -24.67 9.61
CA THR A 176 12.19 -24.73 8.84
C THR A 176 12.30 -25.50 7.52
N VAL A 177 13.51 -25.90 7.11
CA VAL A 177 13.71 -26.70 5.90
C VAL A 177 13.91 -28.16 6.30
N PRO A 178 13.04 -29.10 5.85
CA PRO A 178 13.20 -30.52 6.14
C PRO A 178 14.58 -31.01 5.68
N THR A 179 15.30 -31.64 6.61
CA THR A 179 16.58 -32.28 6.37
C THR A 179 16.36 -33.60 5.62
N SER A 180 17.39 -34.17 5.00
CA SER A 180 17.31 -35.51 4.39
C SER A 180 16.77 -36.55 5.39
N ALA A 181 17.15 -36.45 6.67
CA ALA A 181 16.61 -37.27 7.74
C ALA A 181 15.08 -37.11 7.92
N ASP A 182 14.56 -35.88 7.84
CA ASP A 182 13.12 -35.59 7.94
C ASP A 182 12.34 -36.15 6.74
N ILE A 183 12.94 -36.11 5.55
CA ILE A 183 12.37 -36.67 4.32
C ILE A 183 12.31 -38.21 4.39
N HIS A 184 13.31 -38.83 5.00
CA HIS A 184 13.37 -40.30 5.18
C HIS A 184 12.52 -40.81 6.35
N LEU A 185 12.06 -39.94 7.25
CA LEU A 185 11.12 -40.26 8.33
C LEU A 185 9.65 -40.19 7.90
N LEU A 186 9.35 -39.61 6.73
CA LEU A 186 8.01 -39.63 6.17
C LEU A 186 7.71 -41.04 5.60
N PRO A 187 6.66 -41.73 6.05
CA PRO A 187 6.24 -42.99 5.45
C PRO A 187 6.00 -42.77 3.95
N VAL A 188 6.61 -43.60 3.11
CA VAL A 188 6.60 -43.54 1.63
C VAL A 188 5.18 -43.64 1.01
N ALA A 189 4.12 -43.69 1.81
CA ALA A 189 2.78 -44.05 1.38
C ALA A 189 1.88 -42.89 0.87
N HIS A 190 2.31 -41.63 0.78
CA HIS A 190 1.38 -40.52 0.45
C HIS A 190 1.71 -39.64 -0.77
N TYR A 191 2.67 -40.03 -1.63
CA TYR A 191 2.96 -39.25 -2.85
C TYR A 191 2.90 -40.03 -4.17
N VAL A 192 2.24 -41.19 -4.19
CA VAL A 192 1.96 -41.90 -5.44
C VAL A 192 0.47 -42.23 -5.54
N GLU A 193 -0.32 -41.26 -6.02
CA GLU A 193 -1.41 -41.62 -6.92
C GLU A 193 -0.97 -41.27 -8.35
N PRO A 194 -0.79 -42.27 -9.24
CA PRO A 194 -0.67 -42.04 -10.65
C PRO A 194 -2.07 -42.05 -11.25
N GLN A 195 -2.57 -40.90 -11.67
CA GLN A 195 -3.70 -40.84 -12.61
C GLN A 195 -3.30 -39.96 -13.80
N CYS A 196 -2.31 -40.44 -14.55
CA CYS A 196 -2.28 -40.20 -15.99
C CYS A 196 -3.21 -41.21 -16.65
N SER A 197 -4.48 -40.83 -16.86
CA SER A 197 -5.31 -41.46 -17.88
C SER A 197 -5.68 -40.40 -18.91
N ASN A 198 -4.96 -40.44 -20.03
CA ASN A 198 -5.35 -39.81 -21.28
C ASN A 198 -6.79 -40.22 -21.61
N THR A 199 -7.71 -39.24 -21.62
CA THR A 199 -8.92 -39.35 -22.43
C THR A 199 -9.25 -37.98 -22.98
N SER A 200 -9.00 -37.84 -24.26
CA SER A 200 -9.47 -36.77 -25.14
C SER A 200 -10.99 -36.60 -25.03
N LEU A 201 -11.47 -35.44 -24.59
CA LEU A 201 -12.87 -35.01 -24.76
C LEU A 201 -12.91 -33.51 -25.09
N ILE A 202 -12.91 -33.26 -26.40
CA ILE A 202 -13.81 -32.38 -27.16
C ILE A 202 -14.42 -31.17 -26.42
N PHE A 203 -14.14 -29.98 -26.97
CA PHE A 203 -14.87 -28.72 -26.79
C PHE A 203 -16.37 -28.86 -27.12
N GLN A 204 -17.25 -28.39 -26.24
CA GLN A 204 -18.46 -27.65 -26.65
C GLN A 204 -18.80 -26.54 -25.61
N PRO A 205 -19.14 -25.32 -26.05
CA PRO A 205 -19.70 -24.28 -25.20
C PRO A 205 -21.22 -24.46 -25.09
N LEU A 206 -21.80 -24.27 -23.90
CA LEU A 206 -23.25 -24.11 -23.78
C LEU A 206 -23.60 -22.65 -23.51
N ALA A 207 -24.36 -22.11 -24.47
CA ALA A 207 -25.17 -20.92 -24.33
C ALA A 207 -26.36 -21.19 -23.40
N ALA A 208 -26.71 -20.19 -22.60
CA ALA A 208 -28.07 -19.73 -22.31
C ALA A 208 -28.00 -18.29 -21.82
#